data_AF-A0A9E7HB57-F1
#
_entry.id   AF-A0A9E7HB57-F1
#
_cell.length_a   1.000
_cell.length_b   1.000
_cell.length_c   1.000
_cell.angle_alpha   90.00
_cell.angle_beta   90.00
_cell.angle_gamma   90.00
#
_symmetry.space_group_name_H-M   'P 1'
#
loop_
_entity.id
_entity.type
_entity.pdbx_description
1 polymer ?
#
loop_
_entity_poly.entity_id
_entity_poly.type
_entity_poly.pdbx_seq_one_letter_code
_entity_poly.pdbx_strand_id
1 'polypeptide(L)'
;MLEKFSLSEPITMSSEAASERKRVRQSAGPHECPGRKCCGVLVTLARGSYDDHTRRRQPSPCPQIQTALEEGSQLQNSPGMASSCAKPHLIISLFVGCLLFASPARPAVSPSAAVNSTTLPVKHSRISAHLKRVNKPASPDGDLIDCVPSHLQPAFDHPKLRDHKPSDPPERPKGYSLSSTVDASFQAWSISGESCPEGTVPIRRTTREDMLRASSVQRFGRKPAARRLRRDSTSTGHEHAVGYIIGDQYYGAKASLSVWAPRVTSASEFSLSQIWVISGSFGNDLNTIEAGWQVSPQLYGDNRPRFFTYWTSDAYQETGCYNLLCSGFVQTNNRIAIGAAISPTSALNGGQFDIDLLVWKDPKHGHWWLELGSGLLVGYWPSFLFSHLAEHANMVQFGGEIVNAQTSGFHTSTQMGSGHFAGEGFRKASYFRNLQLVDWDNSLIPLSNLRLLADHPNCYSIQGGVNAVWGNYFYYGGPGRNVRCP
;
A
#
# COMPACT_ATOMS: atom_id res chain seq x y z
N MET A 1 18.90 -52.98 -25.73
CA MET A 1 20.12 -52.79 -26.53
C MET A 1 20.55 -51.33 -26.32
N LEU A 2 21.68 -50.99 -25.68
CA LEU A 2 23.05 -51.54 -25.77
C LEU A 2 23.58 -51.41 -27.20
N GLU A 3 24.73 -50.79 -27.50
CA GLU A 3 25.83 -50.25 -26.66
C GLU A 3 26.14 -48.77 -27.05
N LYS A 4 26.68 -47.86 -26.25
CA LYS A 4 27.89 -47.82 -25.37
C LYS A 4 29.22 -47.78 -26.14
N PHE A 5 29.84 -46.59 -26.19
CA PHE A 5 31.30 -46.39 -26.23
C PHE A 5 31.68 -45.10 -25.48
N SER A 6 32.94 -44.97 -25.07
CA SER A 6 33.50 -43.87 -24.27
C SER A 6 34.99 -43.69 -24.68
N LEU A 7 35.65 -42.54 -24.58
CA LEU A 7 36.25 -41.97 -23.35
C LEU A 7 36.95 -40.62 -23.66
N SER A 8 37.13 -39.78 -22.63
CA SER A 8 38.24 -38.78 -22.41
C SER A 8 38.52 -37.69 -23.48
N GLU A 9 39.05 -36.50 -23.18
CA GLU A 9 39.72 -35.94 -21.97
C GLU A 9 39.17 -34.54 -21.57
N PRO A 10 39.40 -34.07 -20.33
CA PRO A 10 39.04 -32.72 -19.87
C PRO A 10 40.19 -31.69 -19.99
N ILE A 11 39.84 -30.41 -20.23
CA ILE A 11 40.82 -29.30 -20.24
C ILE A 11 41.18 -28.87 -18.81
N THR A 12 42.47 -28.76 -18.54
CA THR A 12 43.02 -28.21 -17.29
C THR A 12 43.19 -26.69 -17.37
N MET A 13 42.94 -25.99 -16.26
CA MET A 13 43.57 -24.70 -15.96
C MET A 13 44.09 -24.71 -14.52
N SER A 14 45.18 -23.97 -14.32
CA SER A 14 46.04 -24.07 -13.15
C SER A 14 45.50 -23.36 -11.91
N SER A 15 45.91 -23.86 -10.75
CA SER A 15 45.99 -23.11 -9.52
C SER A 15 47.43 -22.69 -9.26
N GLU A 16 47.68 -21.42 -8.94
CA GLU A 16 48.93 -20.96 -8.35
C GLU A 16 48.64 -20.23 -7.04
N ALA A 17 49.51 -20.43 -6.05
CA ALA A 17 49.40 -19.82 -4.74
C ALA A 17 50.64 -18.98 -4.45
N ALA A 18 50.46 -17.67 -4.24
CA ALA A 18 51.50 -16.77 -3.77
C ALA A 18 51.29 -16.49 -2.28
N SER A 19 52.27 -16.85 -1.45
CA SER A 19 52.27 -16.51 -0.02
C SER A 19 53.26 -15.38 0.22
N GLU A 20 52.86 -14.32 0.94
CA GLU A 20 53.83 -13.41 1.54
C GLU A 20 53.55 -13.20 3.04
N ARG A 21 54.51 -13.58 3.87
CA ARG A 21 54.54 -13.29 5.31
C ARG A 21 55.40 -12.04 5.54
N LYS A 22 54.88 -11.02 6.24
CA LYS A 22 55.72 -9.98 6.87
C LYS A 22 55.45 -9.89 8.38
N ARG A 23 56.49 -9.49 9.12
CA ARG A 23 56.61 -9.69 10.57
C ARG A 23 56.05 -8.52 11.38
N VAL A 24 55.38 -8.91 12.47
CA VAL A 24 55.49 -8.35 13.83
C VAL A 24 56.34 -7.08 13.98
N ARG A 25 55.72 -6.02 14.50
CA ARG A 25 56.31 -5.20 15.57
C ARG A 25 55.28 -5.01 16.68
N GLN A 26 55.66 -5.38 17.90
CA GLN A 26 54.99 -4.96 19.12
C GLN A 26 55.66 -3.68 19.62
N SER A 27 54.89 -2.79 20.24
CA SER A 27 55.41 -1.70 21.07
C SER A 27 54.43 -1.42 22.21
N ALA A 28 54.75 -1.90 23.41
CA ALA A 28 54.03 -1.55 24.63
C ALA A 28 54.80 -0.44 25.36
N GLY A 29 54.08 0.50 25.95
CA GLY A 29 54.64 1.61 26.72
C GLY A 29 53.50 2.39 27.41
N PRO A 30 53.43 2.41 28.75
CA PRO A 30 52.40 3.14 29.48
C PRO A 30 52.83 4.58 29.77
N HIS A 31 51.85 5.46 30.02
CA HIS A 31 52.09 6.73 30.72
C HIS A 31 50.99 7.03 31.73
N GLU A 32 51.39 7.68 32.82
CA GLU A 32 50.62 7.83 34.07
C GLU A 32 49.82 9.13 34.14
N CYS A 33 48.91 9.22 35.12
CA CYS A 33 48.25 10.47 35.49
C CYS A 33 49.22 11.42 36.22
N PRO A 34 48.94 12.73 36.17
CA PRO A 34 48.23 13.34 37.31
C PRO A 34 47.08 14.26 36.86
N GLY A 35 46.04 14.56 37.65
CA GLY A 35 45.80 14.24 39.06
C GLY A 35 45.66 15.50 39.92
N ARG A 36 44.43 15.97 40.20
CA ARG A 36 44.12 17.04 41.18
C ARG A 36 42.66 17.06 41.64
N LYS A 37 42.48 16.90 42.96
CA LYS A 37 41.52 17.55 43.90
C LYS A 37 40.07 17.82 43.42
N CYS A 38 39.05 17.12 43.93
CA CYS A 38 38.48 17.13 45.30
C CYS A 38 37.41 18.22 45.54
N CYS A 39 36.13 17.81 45.46
CA CYS A 39 35.02 18.18 46.37
C CYS A 39 33.78 17.33 46.02
N GLY A 40 32.96 16.83 46.94
CA GLY A 40 33.11 16.89 48.40
C GLY A 40 31.81 17.13 49.19
N VAL A 41 30.70 16.49 48.86
CA VAL A 41 29.50 16.49 49.72
C VAL A 41 29.01 15.06 49.93
N LEU A 42 28.74 14.73 51.20
CA LEU A 42 28.29 13.42 51.67
C LEU A 42 26.98 13.63 52.44
N VAL A 43 25.93 12.89 52.07
CA VAL A 43 24.77 12.63 52.94
C VAL A 43 24.46 11.15 52.85
N THR A 44 24.10 10.52 53.96
CA THR A 44 24.02 9.05 54.09
C THR A 44 22.83 8.68 54.97
N LEU A 45 22.31 7.46 54.77
CA LEU A 45 21.26 6.81 55.59
C LEU A 45 19.84 7.41 55.39
N ALA A 46 18.76 6.69 55.69
CA ALA A 46 18.66 5.43 56.43
C ALA A 46 17.72 4.39 55.79
N ARG A 47 17.90 3.11 56.19
CA ARG A 47 16.85 2.08 56.14
C ARG A 47 15.96 2.22 57.38
N GLY A 48 14.68 1.86 57.26
CA GLY A 48 13.76 1.68 58.37
C GLY A 48 12.64 0.70 58.00
N SER A 49 12.27 -0.19 58.92
CA SER A 49 11.22 -1.20 58.75
C SER A 49 10.81 -1.69 60.14
N TYR A 50 9.50 -1.71 60.46
CA TYR A 50 8.86 -2.81 61.20
C TYR A 50 7.31 -2.70 61.26
N ASP A 51 6.70 -3.86 61.53
CA ASP A 51 5.30 -4.25 61.82
C ASP A 51 4.61 -3.49 62.99
N ASP A 52 3.34 -3.66 63.39
CA ASP A 52 2.07 -4.28 62.90
C ASP A 52 0.93 -3.78 63.84
N HIS A 53 -0.35 -3.74 63.39
CA HIS A 53 -1.44 -4.35 64.20
C HIS A 53 -2.79 -4.55 63.47
N THR A 54 -2.98 -5.80 63.03
CA THR A 54 -4.22 -6.59 62.89
C THR A 54 -5.60 -5.97 63.22
N ARG A 55 -6.60 -6.25 62.34
CA ARG A 55 -7.86 -6.93 62.73
C ARG A 55 -8.55 -7.60 61.53
N ARG A 56 -9.35 -8.65 61.78
CA ARG A 56 -9.93 -9.57 60.78
C ARG A 56 -11.43 -9.30 60.53
N ARG A 57 -11.92 -9.55 59.29
CA ARG A 57 -13.01 -10.53 58.97
C ARG A 57 -13.34 -10.60 57.46
N GLN A 58 -14.03 -11.67 57.08
CA GLN A 58 -14.52 -12.12 55.75
C GLN A 58 -15.95 -12.71 55.94
N PRO A 59 -16.70 -13.17 54.91
CA PRO A 59 -16.95 -12.59 53.57
C PRO A 59 -18.43 -12.71 53.07
N SER A 60 -18.76 -12.16 51.89
CA SER A 60 -19.88 -12.57 50.99
C SER A 60 -21.36 -12.38 51.46
N PRO A 61 -22.40 -12.54 50.61
CA PRO A 61 -22.53 -12.52 49.13
C PRO A 61 -23.59 -11.51 48.59
N CYS A 62 -23.97 -11.61 47.30
CA CYS A 62 -25.01 -10.81 46.61
C CYS A 62 -26.46 -11.25 46.92
N PRO A 63 -27.47 -10.45 46.49
CA PRO A 63 -28.78 -10.96 46.05
C PRO A 63 -29.03 -10.77 44.54
N GLN A 64 -29.93 -11.58 43.97
CA GLN A 64 -30.51 -11.44 42.63
C GLN A 64 -31.89 -10.77 42.71
N ILE A 65 -32.45 -10.34 41.56
CA ILE A 65 -33.90 -10.14 41.39
C ILE A 65 -34.35 -10.87 40.10
N GLN A 66 -35.53 -11.47 40.13
CA GLN A 66 -36.10 -12.31 39.07
C GLN A 66 -37.42 -11.76 38.48
N THR A 67 -37.85 -12.43 37.41
CA THR A 67 -39.01 -12.23 36.54
C THR A 67 -40.40 -12.36 37.17
N ALA A 68 -41.33 -11.51 36.73
CA ALA A 68 -42.77 -11.75 36.43
C ALA A 68 -43.25 -10.52 35.60
N LEU A 69 -44.08 -10.55 34.55
CA LEU A 69 -44.99 -11.53 33.93
C LEU A 69 -46.33 -11.76 34.67
N GLU A 70 -47.38 -11.01 34.28
CA GLU A 70 -48.75 -11.53 34.04
C GLU A 70 -49.67 -10.50 33.33
N GLU A 71 -50.89 -10.90 32.97
CA GLU A 71 -51.81 -10.22 32.05
C GLU A 71 -52.97 -9.45 32.75
N GLY A 72 -53.68 -8.59 32.02
CA GLY A 72 -54.90 -7.92 32.50
C GLY A 72 -55.63 -7.15 31.38
N SER A 73 -56.96 -7.21 31.33
CA SER A 73 -57.77 -6.71 30.19
C SER A 73 -59.02 -5.91 30.61
N GLN A 74 -59.74 -5.36 29.61
CA GLN A 74 -61.10 -4.78 29.67
C GLN A 74 -61.24 -3.33 30.25
N LEU A 75 -62.25 -2.51 29.89
CA LEU A 75 -62.98 -2.26 28.62
C LEU A 75 -63.87 -0.97 28.76
N GLN A 76 -64.44 -0.47 27.65
CA GLN A 76 -65.62 0.44 27.52
C GLN A 76 -65.50 1.99 27.64
N ASN A 77 -65.69 2.64 26.47
CA ASN A 77 -66.75 3.64 26.13
C ASN A 77 -66.76 5.11 26.65
N SER A 78 -66.41 6.03 25.72
CA SER A 78 -67.27 7.13 25.19
C SER A 78 -67.69 8.33 26.08
N PRO A 79 -68.25 9.45 25.54
CA PRO A 79 -68.49 9.84 24.13
C PRO A 79 -67.89 11.22 23.71
N GLY A 80 -68.00 11.58 22.42
CA GLY A 80 -67.77 12.97 21.94
C GLY A 80 -67.78 13.15 20.41
N MET A 81 -68.58 14.11 19.89
CA MET A 81 -68.58 14.56 18.48
C MET A 81 -67.67 15.81 18.31
N ALA A 82 -67.34 16.36 17.13
CA ALA A 82 -67.80 16.16 15.74
C ALA A 82 -66.64 16.37 14.73
N SER A 83 -66.90 16.28 13.41
CA SER A 83 -65.89 16.49 12.35
C SER A 83 -66.38 17.41 11.21
N SER A 84 -65.47 17.88 10.35
CA SER A 84 -65.83 18.46 9.04
C SER A 84 -64.73 18.26 7.99
N CYS A 85 -65.11 17.65 6.86
CA CYS A 85 -64.70 17.83 5.45
C CYS A 85 -63.25 18.23 5.03
N ALA A 86 -62.69 17.75 3.90
CA ALA A 86 -63.12 16.72 2.93
C ALA A 86 -61.96 16.33 1.96
N LYS A 87 -62.16 15.27 1.14
CA LYS A 87 -61.30 14.86 -0.01
C LYS A 87 -62.14 14.36 -1.20
N PRO A 88 -61.67 14.46 -2.47
CA PRO A 88 -62.33 13.88 -3.65
C PRO A 88 -61.61 12.62 -4.24
N HIS A 89 -62.27 11.94 -5.18
CA HIS A 89 -61.88 10.69 -5.88
C HIS A 89 -62.37 10.73 -7.37
N LEU A 90 -62.33 9.72 -8.28
CA LEU A 90 -62.09 8.25 -8.26
C LEU A 90 -61.69 7.72 -9.70
N ILE A 91 -61.50 6.40 -9.83
CA ILE A 91 -61.52 5.44 -10.97
C ILE A 91 -62.14 5.89 -12.34
N ILE A 92 -61.78 5.37 -13.55
CA ILE A 92 -60.58 4.70 -14.16
C ILE A 92 -60.83 4.42 -15.68
N SER A 93 -59.84 3.91 -16.46
CA SER A 93 -59.97 3.24 -17.81
C SER A 93 -60.36 4.10 -19.05
N LEU A 94 -60.10 3.73 -20.33
CA LEU A 94 -59.08 2.89 -21.04
C LEU A 94 -59.11 3.19 -22.59
N PHE A 95 -58.24 2.52 -23.38
CA PHE A 95 -58.25 2.34 -24.88
C PHE A 95 -57.77 3.43 -25.88
N VAL A 96 -56.54 3.21 -26.41
CA VAL A 96 -56.15 2.99 -27.84
C VAL A 96 -56.94 3.66 -29.00
N GLY A 97 -56.25 4.30 -29.96
CA GLY A 97 -56.60 4.16 -31.39
C GLY A 97 -56.29 5.28 -32.42
N CYS A 98 -55.18 5.13 -33.15
CA CYS A 98 -55.04 5.35 -34.61
C CYS A 98 -55.39 6.66 -35.38
N LEU A 99 -54.36 7.15 -36.10
CA LEU A 99 -54.34 7.61 -37.52
C LEU A 99 -54.79 9.04 -37.94
N LEU A 100 -53.82 9.75 -38.52
CA LEU A 100 -53.84 10.55 -39.78
C LEU A 100 -54.97 11.57 -40.04
N PHE A 101 -54.57 12.82 -40.30
CA PHE A 101 -54.64 13.41 -41.66
C PHE A 101 -53.62 14.56 -41.81
N ALA A 102 -53.35 15.01 -43.03
CA ALA A 102 -52.22 15.89 -43.36
C ALA A 102 -52.62 17.23 -43.98
N SER A 103 -51.74 18.24 -43.86
CA SER A 103 -51.64 19.36 -44.79
C SER A 103 -50.24 20.01 -44.74
N PRO A 104 -49.69 20.50 -45.87
CA PRO A 104 -48.26 20.81 -45.95
C PRO A 104 -47.94 22.31 -45.85
N ALA A 105 -46.78 22.62 -45.27
CA ALA A 105 -46.07 23.89 -45.44
C ALA A 105 -44.64 23.62 -45.91
N ARG A 106 -44.14 24.41 -46.87
CA ARG A 106 -42.82 24.20 -47.49
C ARG A 106 -41.68 24.66 -46.55
N PRO A 107 -40.60 23.89 -46.37
CA PRO A 107 -39.38 24.44 -45.78
C PRO A 107 -38.68 25.37 -46.78
N ALA A 108 -38.30 26.57 -46.34
CA ALA A 108 -37.44 27.44 -47.12
C ALA A 108 -35.98 26.95 -47.04
N VAL A 109 -35.33 26.72 -48.18
CA VAL A 109 -33.92 26.32 -48.22
C VAL A 109 -33.06 27.52 -47.84
N SER A 110 -32.52 27.50 -46.62
CA SER A 110 -31.38 28.36 -46.25
C SER A 110 -30.09 27.72 -46.76
N PRO A 111 -29.16 28.46 -47.36
CA PRO A 111 -27.93 27.89 -47.88
C PRO A 111 -27.06 27.37 -46.72
N SER A 112 -26.73 26.08 -46.75
CA SER A 112 -25.79 25.50 -45.79
C SER A 112 -24.41 26.12 -45.97
N ALA A 113 -23.89 26.77 -44.92
CA ALA A 113 -22.49 27.20 -44.89
C ALA A 113 -21.60 25.96 -45.11
N ALA A 114 -20.77 25.99 -46.15
CA ALA A 114 -19.92 24.88 -46.52
C ALA A 114 -18.79 24.68 -45.49
N VAL A 115 -19.07 23.87 -44.47
CA VAL A 115 -18.05 23.38 -43.53
C VAL A 115 -17.06 22.56 -44.35
N ASN A 116 -15.87 23.11 -44.62
CA ASN A 116 -14.87 22.51 -45.51
C ASN A 116 -14.56 21.06 -45.12
N SER A 117 -15.11 20.11 -45.89
CA SER A 117 -15.05 18.66 -45.63
C SER A 117 -13.63 18.09 -45.63
N THR A 118 -12.65 18.85 -46.10
CA THR A 118 -11.20 18.55 -46.04
C THR A 118 -10.58 18.83 -44.66
N THR A 119 -11.19 19.71 -43.86
CA THR A 119 -10.65 20.08 -42.53
C THR A 119 -10.89 19.01 -41.48
N LEU A 120 -12.02 18.29 -41.52
CA LEU A 120 -12.29 17.18 -40.59
C LEU A 120 -11.29 16.03 -40.76
N PRO A 121 -11.05 15.45 -41.96
CA PRO A 121 -10.06 14.39 -42.14
C PRO A 121 -8.66 14.78 -41.68
N VAL A 122 -8.21 16.01 -41.94
CA VAL A 122 -6.91 16.51 -41.46
C VAL A 122 -6.90 16.65 -39.93
N LYS A 123 -7.99 17.14 -39.33
CA LYS A 123 -8.13 17.23 -37.86
C LYS A 123 -8.17 15.85 -37.20
N HIS A 124 -8.93 14.90 -37.74
CA HIS A 124 -8.99 13.51 -37.25
C HIS A 124 -7.66 12.78 -37.44
N SER A 125 -6.95 13.00 -38.54
CA SER A 125 -5.60 12.47 -38.77
C SER A 125 -4.60 13.02 -37.76
N ARG A 126 -4.58 14.34 -37.54
CA ARG A 126 -3.74 14.99 -36.52
C ARG A 126 -4.06 14.54 -35.10
N ILE A 127 -5.34 14.37 -34.76
CA ILE A 127 -5.78 13.81 -33.47
C ILE A 127 -5.32 12.35 -33.33
N SER A 128 -5.49 11.53 -34.36
CA SER A 128 -5.08 10.12 -34.34
C SER A 128 -3.56 9.96 -34.23
N ALA A 129 -2.79 10.80 -34.92
CA ALA A 129 -1.33 10.84 -34.80
C ALA A 129 -0.88 11.35 -33.41
N HIS A 130 -1.58 12.32 -32.83
CA HIS A 130 -1.34 12.79 -31.46
C HIS A 130 -1.64 11.68 -30.44
N LEU A 131 -2.79 11.00 -30.55
CA LEU A 131 -3.17 9.89 -29.66
C LEU A 131 -2.22 8.69 -29.81
N LYS A 132 -1.73 8.38 -31.01
CA LYS A 132 -0.67 7.36 -31.23
C LYS A 132 0.71 7.74 -30.68
N ARG A 133 0.91 9.00 -30.27
CA ARG A 133 2.15 9.52 -29.67
C ARG A 133 2.03 9.67 -28.15
N VAL A 134 0.83 9.95 -27.64
CA VAL A 134 0.53 10.05 -26.20
C VAL A 134 0.27 8.67 -25.60
N ASN A 135 -0.54 7.85 -26.26
CA ASN A 135 -0.78 6.46 -25.86
C ASN A 135 0.35 5.61 -26.43
N LYS A 136 1.03 4.81 -25.58
CA LYS A 136 1.89 3.73 -26.05
C LYS A 136 1.02 2.60 -26.67
N PRO A 137 1.57 1.74 -27.55
CA PRO A 137 0.95 0.44 -27.82
C PRO A 137 0.84 -0.36 -26.53
N ALA A 138 -0.03 -1.38 -26.51
CA ALA A 138 -0.11 -2.28 -25.37
C ALA A 138 1.25 -2.95 -25.11
N SER A 139 1.67 -2.97 -23.85
CA SER A 139 2.91 -3.60 -23.40
C SER A 139 2.84 -5.14 -23.49
N PRO A 140 3.95 -5.88 -23.27
CA PRO A 140 3.92 -7.35 -23.26
C PRO A 140 2.97 -7.95 -22.21
N ASP A 141 2.68 -7.21 -21.13
CA ASP A 141 1.68 -7.58 -20.12
C ASP A 141 0.24 -7.15 -20.51
N GLY A 142 0.06 -6.33 -21.54
CA GLY A 142 -1.25 -5.87 -22.03
C GLY A 142 -1.72 -4.53 -21.44
N ASP A 143 -0.89 -3.89 -20.59
CA ASP A 143 -1.15 -2.57 -20.05
C ASP A 143 -1.09 -1.50 -21.15
N LEU A 144 -1.96 -0.48 -21.04
CA LEU A 144 -1.89 0.73 -21.85
C LEU A 144 -1.35 1.87 -20.99
N ILE A 145 -0.21 2.41 -21.38
CA ILE A 145 0.46 3.52 -20.69
C ILE A 145 0.29 4.81 -21.48
N ASP A 146 -0.29 5.82 -20.83
CA ASP A 146 -0.51 7.14 -21.39
C ASP A 146 0.54 8.12 -20.86
N CYS A 147 1.28 8.77 -21.76
CA CYS A 147 2.27 9.79 -21.42
C CYS A 147 1.60 11.16 -21.25
N VAL A 148 1.02 11.39 -20.07
CA VAL A 148 0.26 12.60 -19.75
C VAL A 148 1.23 13.76 -19.44
N PRO A 149 1.03 14.98 -19.99
CA PRO A 149 1.83 16.14 -19.60
C PRO A 149 1.82 16.35 -18.09
N SER A 150 2.99 16.59 -17.50
CA SER A 150 3.21 16.62 -16.04
C SER A 150 2.27 17.55 -15.27
N HIS A 151 1.81 18.66 -15.88
CA HIS A 151 0.86 19.62 -15.30
C HIS A 151 -0.63 19.27 -15.52
N LEU A 152 -0.93 18.16 -16.22
CA LEU A 152 -2.28 17.66 -16.50
C LEU A 152 -2.55 16.29 -15.86
N GLN A 153 -1.68 15.84 -14.95
CA GLN A 153 -1.89 14.60 -14.19
C GLN A 153 -3.00 14.76 -13.13
N PRO A 154 -3.67 13.67 -12.70
CA PRO A 154 -4.80 13.72 -11.75
C PRO A 154 -4.54 14.44 -10.43
N ALA A 155 -3.28 14.58 -10.01
CA ALA A 155 -2.89 15.39 -8.84
C ALA A 155 -3.53 16.80 -8.86
N PHE A 156 -3.55 17.44 -10.04
CA PHE A 156 -3.93 18.84 -10.19
C PHE A 156 -5.46 19.09 -10.18
N ASP A 157 -6.28 18.04 -10.18
CA ASP A 157 -7.72 18.18 -9.92
C ASP A 157 -8.00 18.66 -8.49
N HIS A 158 -7.09 18.35 -7.54
CA HIS A 158 -7.20 18.75 -6.13
C HIS A 158 -7.24 20.28 -5.99
N PRO A 159 -8.24 20.88 -5.31
CA PRO A 159 -8.41 22.33 -5.26
C PRO A 159 -7.17 23.11 -4.77
N LYS A 160 -6.40 22.56 -3.82
CA LYS A 160 -5.16 23.19 -3.31
C LYS A 160 -3.92 22.98 -4.20
N LEU A 161 -3.99 22.14 -5.24
CA LEU A 161 -2.87 21.93 -6.17
C LEU A 161 -3.03 22.69 -7.49
N ARG A 162 -4.20 23.25 -7.78
CA ARG A 162 -4.42 24.02 -9.01
C ARG A 162 -3.35 25.10 -9.16
N ASP A 163 -2.88 25.25 -10.39
CA ASP A 163 -1.81 26.18 -10.80
C ASP A 163 -0.42 25.97 -10.14
N HIS A 164 -0.24 24.92 -9.32
CA HIS A 164 1.07 24.56 -8.79
C HIS A 164 1.93 23.86 -9.85
N LYS A 165 3.25 24.06 -9.76
CA LYS A 165 4.23 23.26 -10.49
C LYS A 165 4.70 22.08 -9.61
N PRO A 166 5.12 20.95 -10.21
CA PRO A 166 5.86 19.92 -9.47
C PRO A 166 7.08 20.52 -8.77
N SER A 167 7.35 20.07 -7.55
CA SER A 167 8.48 20.52 -6.73
C SER A 167 9.82 20.06 -7.28
N ASP A 168 10.88 20.81 -7.00
CA ASP A 168 12.27 20.38 -7.23
C ASP A 168 12.57 19.07 -6.46
N PRO A 169 13.49 18.22 -6.96
CA PRO A 169 13.96 17.04 -6.24
C PRO A 169 14.40 17.33 -4.79
N PRO A 170 14.09 16.46 -3.82
CA PRO A 170 14.41 16.65 -2.41
C PRO A 170 15.87 16.31 -2.11
N GLU A 171 16.35 16.73 -0.93
CA GLU A 171 17.56 16.16 -0.36
C GLU A 171 17.29 14.74 0.16
N ARG A 172 18.13 13.79 -0.24
CA ARG A 172 18.07 12.40 0.26
C ARG A 172 18.60 12.31 1.69
N PRO A 173 18.11 11.37 2.52
CA PRO A 173 18.61 11.23 3.88
C PRO A 173 20.11 10.91 3.94
N LYS A 174 20.81 11.40 4.97
CA LYS A 174 22.22 11.07 5.22
C LYS A 174 22.39 9.56 5.40
N GLY A 175 23.53 9.03 4.95
CA GLY A 175 23.80 7.60 4.94
C GLY A 175 23.09 6.83 3.81
N TYR A 176 22.30 7.50 2.96
CA TYR A 176 21.86 6.92 1.70
C TYR A 176 23.05 6.76 0.74
N SER A 177 23.17 5.57 0.14
CA SER A 177 24.07 5.31 -0.99
C SER A 177 23.24 4.87 -2.19
N LEU A 178 23.48 5.46 -3.36
CA LEU A 178 23.03 4.85 -4.61
C LEU A 178 23.77 3.51 -4.79
N SER A 179 23.09 2.51 -5.34
CA SER A 179 23.79 1.39 -5.99
C SER A 179 24.38 1.86 -7.32
N SER A 180 25.53 1.34 -7.71
CA SER A 180 26.16 1.65 -9.00
C SER A 180 25.41 1.07 -10.20
N THR A 181 24.52 0.10 -9.98
CA THR A 181 23.63 -0.48 -10.99
C THR A 181 22.25 0.15 -10.89
N VAL A 182 21.99 1.19 -11.70
CA VAL A 182 20.63 1.69 -11.93
C VAL A 182 19.93 0.73 -12.91
N ASP A 183 19.52 -0.43 -12.40
CA ASP A 183 18.67 -1.35 -13.17
C ASP A 183 17.28 -0.72 -13.27
N ALA A 184 17.04 -0.02 -14.39
CA ALA A 184 15.94 0.93 -14.53
C ALA A 184 14.60 0.25 -14.88
N SER A 185 14.57 -1.07 -15.03
CA SER A 185 13.40 -1.79 -15.55
C SER A 185 12.82 -2.79 -14.55
N PHE A 186 12.13 -2.23 -13.54
CA PHE A 186 11.30 -3.00 -12.62
C PHE A 186 9.93 -3.35 -13.20
N GLN A 187 9.57 -2.87 -14.40
CA GLN A 187 8.19 -2.92 -14.91
C GLN A 187 8.11 -3.47 -16.34
N ALA A 188 7.12 -4.31 -16.58
CA ALA A 188 6.96 -5.06 -17.84
C ALA A 188 6.79 -4.17 -19.08
N TRP A 189 6.21 -2.97 -18.93
CA TRP A 189 6.05 -2.00 -20.02
C TRP A 189 7.33 -1.25 -20.43
N SER A 190 8.39 -1.34 -19.61
CA SER A 190 9.69 -0.67 -19.79
C SER A 190 10.83 -1.66 -20.03
N ILE A 191 10.53 -2.93 -20.29
CA ILE A 191 11.53 -4.01 -20.39
C ILE A 191 12.41 -3.92 -21.65
N SER A 192 11.96 -3.20 -22.68
CA SER A 192 12.75 -2.85 -23.87
C SER A 192 13.42 -1.47 -23.74
N GLY A 193 13.40 -0.87 -22.54
CA GLY A 193 13.95 0.45 -22.25
C GLY A 193 12.99 1.61 -22.52
N GLU A 194 11.70 1.35 -22.70
CA GLU A 194 10.69 2.38 -22.92
C GLU A 194 10.56 3.34 -21.74
N SER A 195 10.38 4.63 -22.06
CA SER A 195 9.91 5.65 -21.13
C SER A 195 8.93 6.59 -21.83
N CYS A 196 8.28 7.46 -21.06
CA CYS A 196 7.55 8.60 -21.60
C CYS A 196 8.50 9.77 -21.90
N PRO A 197 8.14 10.69 -22.83
CA PRO A 197 8.92 11.89 -23.12
C PRO A 197 9.16 12.76 -21.89
N GLU A 198 10.21 13.58 -21.92
CA GLU A 198 10.46 14.59 -20.89
C GLU A 198 9.27 15.56 -20.75
N GLY A 199 9.03 16.05 -19.53
CA GLY A 199 7.85 16.87 -19.21
C GLY A 199 6.52 16.10 -19.16
N THR A 200 6.50 14.79 -19.37
CA THR A 200 5.32 13.92 -19.25
C THR A 200 5.53 12.80 -18.21
N VAL A 201 4.45 12.26 -17.67
CA VAL A 201 4.43 11.15 -16.71
C VAL A 201 3.64 9.96 -17.27
N PRO A 202 4.13 8.71 -17.15
CA PRO A 202 3.38 7.51 -17.53
C PRO A 202 2.27 7.23 -16.52
N ILE A 203 1.03 7.23 -16.99
CA ILE A 203 -0.15 6.83 -16.22
C ILE A 203 -0.74 5.58 -16.86
N ARG A 204 -0.95 4.51 -16.08
CA ARG A 204 -1.68 3.35 -16.59
C ARG A 204 -3.14 3.71 -16.81
N ARG A 205 -3.63 3.52 -18.03
CA ARG A 205 -5.03 3.74 -18.41
C ARG A 205 -5.96 2.87 -17.57
N THR A 206 -7.06 3.46 -17.11
CA THR A 206 -8.22 2.72 -16.58
C THR A 206 -9.11 2.34 -17.77
N THR A 207 -9.47 1.07 -17.85
CA THR A 207 -10.32 0.51 -18.91
C THR A 207 -11.81 0.51 -18.50
N ARG A 208 -12.71 0.22 -19.44
CA ARG A 208 -14.13 0.03 -19.11
C ARG A 208 -14.30 -1.21 -18.23
N GLU A 209 -13.48 -2.22 -18.48
CA GLU A 209 -13.47 -3.52 -17.83
C GLU A 209 -13.04 -3.38 -16.36
N ASP A 210 -12.13 -2.45 -16.05
CA ASP A 210 -11.78 -2.08 -14.68
C ASP A 210 -12.97 -1.48 -13.92
N MET A 211 -13.68 -0.54 -14.56
CA MET A 211 -14.87 0.09 -13.98
C MET A 211 -16.03 -0.90 -13.78
N LEU A 212 -16.10 -1.98 -14.56
CA LEU A 212 -17.11 -3.04 -14.42
C LEU A 212 -16.81 -4.05 -13.30
N ARG A 213 -15.56 -4.17 -12.84
CA ARG A 213 -15.20 -4.96 -11.65
C ARG A 213 -15.37 -4.18 -10.34
N ALA A 214 -15.56 -2.87 -10.42
CA ALA A 214 -15.77 -1.99 -9.27
C ALA A 214 -17.18 -2.13 -8.68
N SER A 215 -17.30 -2.15 -7.35
CA SER A 215 -18.61 -2.14 -6.67
C SER A 215 -19.34 -0.79 -6.74
N SER A 216 -18.66 0.27 -7.20
CA SER A 216 -19.22 1.61 -7.47
C SER A 216 -18.23 2.41 -8.31
N VAL A 217 -18.73 3.04 -9.37
CA VAL A 217 -17.94 3.96 -10.21
C VAL A 217 -17.39 5.14 -9.41
N GLN A 218 -18.20 5.70 -8.51
CA GLN A 218 -17.89 6.85 -7.67
C GLN A 218 -16.85 6.57 -6.58
N ARG A 219 -16.60 5.29 -6.27
CA ARG A 219 -15.60 4.85 -5.29
C ARG A 219 -14.52 3.94 -5.91
N PHE A 220 -14.37 3.94 -7.23
CA PHE A 220 -13.28 3.20 -7.87
C PHE A 220 -11.93 3.68 -7.33
N GLY A 221 -11.02 2.74 -7.08
CA GLY A 221 -9.73 3.02 -6.47
C GLY A 221 -9.74 3.35 -4.97
N ARG A 222 -10.89 3.57 -4.31
CA ARG A 222 -10.93 3.76 -2.85
C ARG A 222 -10.98 2.41 -2.12
N LYS A 223 -10.31 2.28 -0.96
CA LYS A 223 -10.57 1.17 -0.04
C LYS A 223 -12.02 1.28 0.47
N PRO A 224 -12.73 0.17 0.76
CA PRO A 224 -14.07 0.24 1.33
C PRO A 224 -14.02 0.90 2.71
N ALA A 225 -14.78 1.98 2.90
CA ALA A 225 -14.89 2.63 4.21
C ALA A 225 -15.31 1.61 5.27
N ALA A 226 -14.54 1.54 6.37
CA ALA A 226 -14.77 0.59 7.44
C ALA A 226 -16.17 0.78 8.03
N ARG A 227 -17.10 -0.12 7.68
CA ARG A 227 -18.44 -0.13 8.26
C ARG A 227 -18.32 -0.22 9.78
N ARG A 228 -19.18 0.49 10.50
CA ARG A 228 -19.37 0.35 11.96
C ARG A 228 -20.03 -1.00 12.30
N LEU A 229 -19.40 -2.10 11.90
CA LEU A 229 -19.69 -3.45 12.37
C LEU A 229 -19.38 -3.51 13.87
N ARG A 230 -20.08 -4.39 14.59
CA ARG A 230 -19.97 -4.45 16.05
C ARG A 230 -18.57 -4.88 16.47
N ARG A 231 -18.13 -4.35 17.61
CA ARG A 231 -16.78 -4.52 18.19
C ARG A 231 -16.42 -5.98 18.51
N ASP A 232 -17.40 -6.88 18.43
CA ASP A 232 -17.31 -8.29 18.82
C ASP A 232 -16.94 -9.21 17.65
N SER A 233 -16.88 -8.70 16.40
CA SER A 233 -16.41 -9.46 15.23
C SER A 233 -14.99 -9.05 14.82
N THR A 234 -14.02 -9.94 15.03
CA THR A 234 -12.59 -9.78 14.69
C THR A 234 -12.29 -9.83 13.18
N SER A 235 -13.26 -9.50 12.32
CA SER A 235 -13.18 -9.70 10.88
C SER A 235 -13.64 -8.47 10.10
N THR A 236 -12.67 -7.71 9.62
CA THR A 236 -12.79 -6.96 8.35
C THR A 236 -12.55 -7.87 7.14
N GLY A 237 -12.08 -9.11 7.37
CA GLY A 237 -11.51 -10.00 6.36
C GLY A 237 -10.00 -9.78 6.11
N HIS A 238 -9.38 -8.75 6.69
CA HIS A 238 -7.96 -8.46 6.50
C HIS A 238 -7.10 -9.21 7.51
N GLU A 239 -6.00 -9.84 7.06
CA GLU A 239 -5.07 -10.57 7.91
C GLU A 239 -3.62 -10.18 7.60
N HIS A 240 -2.81 -9.93 8.64
CA HIS A 240 -1.48 -9.34 8.49
C HIS A 240 -0.36 -10.26 9.00
N ALA A 241 0.82 -10.11 8.41
CA ALA A 241 2.10 -10.54 8.98
C ALA A 241 3.11 -9.40 8.81
N VAL A 242 3.32 -8.62 9.88
CA VAL A 242 4.00 -7.32 9.86
C VAL A 242 5.06 -7.18 10.93
N GLY A 243 6.17 -6.55 10.55
CA GLY A 243 7.14 -5.94 11.45
C GLY A 243 6.81 -4.47 11.66
N TYR A 244 6.73 -4.00 12.91
CA TYR A 244 6.34 -2.62 13.24
C TYR A 244 7.20 -1.99 14.33
N ILE A 245 7.24 -0.66 14.33
CA ILE A 245 7.87 0.19 15.34
C ILE A 245 6.92 1.36 15.65
N ILE A 246 6.82 1.74 16.92
CA ILE A 246 5.86 2.72 17.44
C ILE A 246 6.50 3.51 18.60
N GLY A 247 6.21 4.80 18.69
CA GLY A 247 6.47 5.61 19.90
C GLY A 247 7.29 6.88 19.66
N ASP A 248 8.32 6.80 18.80
CA ASP A 248 9.19 7.92 18.46
C ASP A 248 8.65 8.72 17.25
N GLN A 249 9.31 9.84 16.94
CA GLN A 249 8.98 10.69 15.79
C GLN A 249 9.74 10.21 14.54
N TYR A 250 9.03 9.62 13.59
CA TYR A 250 9.63 9.11 12.34
C TYR A 250 9.34 10.04 11.15
N TYR A 251 10.36 10.28 10.35
CA TYR A 251 10.31 11.14 9.16
C TYR A 251 10.45 10.33 7.87
N GLY A 252 10.46 9.00 7.97
CA GLY A 252 10.52 8.11 6.81
C GLY A 252 10.88 6.67 7.17
N ALA A 253 10.88 5.83 6.13
CA ALA A 253 11.12 4.41 6.19
C ALA A 253 11.74 3.91 4.88
N LYS A 254 12.68 2.97 4.98
CA LYS A 254 13.35 2.34 3.84
C LYS A 254 13.49 0.84 4.03
N ALA A 255 13.24 0.06 2.99
CA ALA A 255 13.50 -1.38 2.97
C ALA A 255 13.60 -1.91 1.53
N SER A 256 14.27 -3.05 1.36
CA SER A 256 14.19 -3.89 0.16
C SER A 256 13.19 -5.01 0.41
N LEU A 257 12.16 -5.17 -0.44
CA LEU A 257 11.10 -6.17 -0.27
C LEU A 257 10.96 -7.09 -1.48
N SER A 258 10.96 -8.41 -1.25
CA SER A 258 10.92 -9.40 -2.34
C SER A 258 9.56 -9.43 -3.05
N VAL A 259 9.59 -9.37 -4.38
CA VAL A 259 8.41 -9.42 -5.23
C VAL A 259 8.09 -10.85 -5.61
N TRP A 260 6.87 -11.28 -5.35
CA TRP A 260 6.34 -12.60 -5.68
C TRP A 260 4.99 -12.46 -6.39
N ALA A 261 4.53 -13.52 -7.05
CA ALA A 261 3.18 -13.59 -7.64
C ALA A 261 2.29 -14.56 -6.84
N PRO A 262 1.83 -14.21 -5.62
CA PRO A 262 0.96 -15.06 -4.82
C PRO A 262 -0.37 -15.35 -5.52
N ARG A 263 -0.84 -16.60 -5.42
CA ARG A 263 -2.21 -16.96 -5.81
C ARG A 263 -3.20 -16.32 -4.85
N VAL A 264 -4.07 -15.47 -5.38
CA VAL A 264 -5.30 -14.99 -4.74
C VAL A 264 -6.46 -15.92 -5.13
N THR A 265 -7.36 -16.24 -4.20
CA THR A 265 -8.41 -17.27 -4.41
C THR A 265 -9.67 -16.70 -5.04
N SER A 266 -10.16 -15.57 -4.53
CA SER A 266 -11.31 -14.85 -5.08
C SER A 266 -10.88 -13.56 -5.76
N ALA A 267 -11.56 -13.18 -6.85
CA ALA A 267 -11.30 -11.89 -7.51
C ALA A 267 -11.55 -10.68 -6.59
N SER A 268 -12.35 -10.84 -5.53
CA SER A 268 -12.63 -9.84 -4.49
C SER A 268 -11.59 -9.75 -3.36
N GLU A 269 -10.57 -10.61 -3.39
CA GLU A 269 -9.46 -10.61 -2.43
C GLU A 269 -8.23 -9.91 -3.04
N PHE A 270 -7.22 -9.69 -2.20
CA PHE A 270 -5.88 -9.31 -2.64
C PHE A 270 -4.81 -9.92 -1.75
N SER A 271 -3.57 -9.82 -2.20
CA SER A 271 -2.36 -10.09 -1.41
C SER A 271 -1.31 -9.04 -1.72
N LEU A 272 -0.76 -8.41 -0.69
CA LEU A 272 0.19 -7.31 -0.86
C LEU A 272 1.43 -7.43 0.04
N SER A 273 2.43 -6.62 -0.27
CA SER A 273 3.63 -6.40 0.50
C SER A 273 3.99 -4.92 0.44
N GLN A 274 4.07 -4.23 1.57
CA GLN A 274 4.29 -2.79 1.58
C GLN A 274 5.01 -2.23 2.82
N ILE A 275 5.36 -0.96 2.71
CA ILE A 275 5.70 -0.07 3.82
C ILE A 275 4.46 0.78 4.13
N TRP A 276 4.08 0.85 5.40
CA TRP A 276 3.12 1.84 5.91
C TRP A 276 3.87 2.88 6.75
N VAL A 277 3.65 4.16 6.45
CA VAL A 277 4.07 5.30 7.28
C VAL A 277 2.79 5.90 7.88
N ILE A 278 2.68 5.90 9.21
CA ILE A 278 1.40 6.07 9.93
C ILE A 278 1.51 7.17 10.99
N SER A 279 0.44 7.95 11.15
CA SER A 279 0.26 8.89 12.26
C SER A 279 -1.23 9.06 12.62
N GLY A 280 -1.53 9.61 13.81
CA GLY A 280 -2.90 9.67 14.34
C GLY A 280 -3.41 8.35 14.95
N SER A 281 -4.74 8.19 15.05
CA SER A 281 -5.38 7.07 15.76
C SER A 281 -6.30 6.22 14.87
N PHE A 282 -6.17 4.89 14.96
CA PHE A 282 -7.02 3.93 14.25
C PHE A 282 -8.51 4.16 14.52
N GLY A 283 -9.32 4.17 13.46
CA GLY A 283 -10.77 4.31 13.52
C GLY A 283 -11.32 5.74 13.70
N ASN A 284 -10.45 6.73 13.92
CA ASN A 284 -10.85 8.14 14.06
C ASN A 284 -10.22 9.04 12.98
N ASP A 285 -8.92 9.26 13.08
CA ASP A 285 -8.17 10.33 12.39
C ASP A 285 -6.84 9.85 11.80
N LEU A 286 -6.70 8.53 11.66
CA LEU A 286 -5.53 7.86 11.09
C LEU A 286 -5.12 8.46 9.74
N ASN A 287 -3.86 8.87 9.66
CA ASN A 287 -3.18 9.27 8.44
C ASN A 287 -2.25 8.13 8.02
N THR A 288 -2.30 7.70 6.77
CA THR A 288 -1.35 6.72 6.22
C THR A 288 -0.78 7.15 4.88
N ILE A 289 0.47 6.78 4.65
CA ILE A 289 1.11 6.66 3.35
C ILE A 289 1.51 5.20 3.18
N GLU A 290 1.20 4.63 2.02
CA GLU A 290 1.30 3.21 1.70
C GLU A 290 2.01 3.05 0.35
N ALA A 291 3.08 2.26 0.29
CA ALA A 291 3.84 1.99 -0.94
C ALA A 291 4.42 0.58 -0.95
N GLY A 292 4.21 -0.15 -2.05
CA GLY A 292 4.55 -1.57 -2.12
C GLY A 292 4.22 -2.25 -3.44
N TRP A 293 4.06 -3.58 -3.41
CA TRP A 293 3.49 -4.35 -4.50
C TRP A 293 2.24 -5.11 -4.06
N GLN A 294 1.25 -5.25 -4.94
CA GLN A 294 0.04 -6.04 -4.66
C GLN A 294 -0.44 -6.84 -5.87
N VAL A 295 -1.02 -8.01 -5.60
CA VAL A 295 -1.87 -8.77 -6.53
C VAL A 295 -3.32 -8.49 -6.14
N SER A 296 -4.07 -7.77 -6.98
CA SER A 296 -5.48 -7.42 -6.75
C SER A 296 -6.29 -7.57 -8.04
N PRO A 297 -6.93 -8.73 -8.27
CA PRO A 297 -7.68 -8.98 -9.50
C PRO A 297 -8.88 -8.06 -9.68
N GLN A 298 -9.53 -7.62 -8.60
CA GLN A 298 -10.58 -6.59 -8.68
C GLN A 298 -10.02 -5.28 -9.26
N LEU A 299 -8.90 -4.78 -8.73
CA LEU A 299 -8.35 -3.48 -9.14
C LEU A 299 -7.66 -3.50 -10.51
N TYR A 300 -7.07 -4.64 -10.90
CA TYR A 300 -6.19 -4.74 -12.07
C TYR A 300 -6.59 -5.74 -13.15
N GLY A 301 -7.54 -6.64 -12.88
CA GLY A 301 -8.04 -7.62 -13.87
C GLY A 301 -7.11 -8.81 -14.11
N ASP A 302 -5.96 -8.88 -13.44
CA ASP A 302 -5.01 -9.97 -13.53
C ASP A 302 -4.45 -10.38 -12.15
N ASN A 303 -3.61 -11.41 -12.16
CA ASN A 303 -2.91 -11.94 -10.98
C ASN A 303 -1.42 -11.55 -10.95
N ARG A 304 -1.02 -10.44 -11.60
CA ARG A 304 0.39 -10.00 -11.58
C ARG A 304 0.66 -9.08 -10.39
N PRO A 305 1.82 -9.18 -9.72
CA PRO A 305 2.20 -8.22 -8.71
C PRO A 305 2.45 -6.88 -9.38
N ARG A 306 1.77 -5.84 -8.90
CA ARG A 306 1.83 -4.50 -9.47
C ARG A 306 2.35 -3.52 -8.44
N PHE A 307 3.24 -2.62 -8.86
CA PHE A 307 3.71 -1.54 -8.00
C PHE A 307 2.55 -0.62 -7.69
N PHE A 308 2.28 -0.33 -6.42
CA PHE A 308 1.13 0.47 -6.01
C PHE A 308 1.48 1.48 -4.94
N THR A 309 0.63 2.49 -4.84
CA THR A 309 0.56 3.39 -3.69
C THR A 309 -0.85 3.48 -3.17
N TYR A 310 -1.00 3.82 -1.89
CA TYR A 310 -2.24 4.30 -1.29
C TYR A 310 -1.90 5.44 -0.31
N TRP A 311 -2.88 6.24 0.07
CA TRP A 311 -2.77 7.20 1.18
C TRP A 311 -4.15 7.51 1.74
N THR A 312 -4.25 7.97 2.98
CA THR A 312 -5.47 8.56 3.56
C THR A 312 -5.09 9.55 4.66
N SER A 313 -5.99 10.47 4.99
CA SER A 313 -5.89 11.44 6.08
C SER A 313 -7.11 11.43 7.02
N ASP A 314 -8.03 10.48 6.82
CA ASP A 314 -9.31 10.38 7.53
C ASP A 314 -9.69 8.92 7.86
N ALA A 315 -8.70 8.05 8.13
CA ALA A 315 -8.90 6.64 8.45
C ALA A 315 -9.73 5.86 7.42
N TYR A 316 -9.45 6.08 6.12
CA TYR A 316 -10.08 5.39 4.99
C TYR A 316 -11.59 5.67 4.83
N GLN A 317 -12.08 6.84 5.27
CA GLN A 317 -13.50 7.19 5.18
C GLN A 317 -13.87 7.77 3.81
N GLU A 318 -13.34 8.94 3.45
CA GLU A 318 -13.62 9.66 2.20
C GLU A 318 -12.36 10.15 1.47
N THR A 319 -11.21 10.28 2.15
CA THR A 319 -9.94 10.65 1.51
C THR A 319 -9.16 9.44 1.02
N GLY A 320 -8.36 9.64 -0.03
CA GLY A 320 -7.43 8.64 -0.51
C GLY A 320 -7.94 7.70 -1.60
N CYS A 321 -7.01 7.11 -2.34
CA CYS A 321 -7.24 6.06 -3.33
C CYS A 321 -5.92 5.36 -3.68
N TYR A 322 -6.04 4.24 -4.41
CA TYR A 322 -4.92 3.55 -5.01
C TYR A 322 -4.33 4.34 -6.20
N ASN A 323 -3.01 4.43 -6.26
CA ASN A 323 -2.25 4.95 -7.40
C ASN A 323 -2.67 6.39 -7.77
N LEU A 324 -2.79 6.70 -9.07
CA LEU A 324 -3.27 7.98 -9.60
C LEU A 324 -4.78 7.98 -9.92
N LEU A 325 -5.59 7.11 -9.29
CA LEU A 325 -7.03 7.01 -9.56
C LEU A 325 -7.86 8.19 -8.99
N CYS A 326 -7.20 9.07 -8.24
CA CYS A 326 -7.73 10.31 -7.70
C CYS A 326 -6.58 11.31 -7.48
N SER A 327 -6.92 12.56 -7.21
CA SER A 327 -5.95 13.60 -6.88
C SER A 327 -5.29 13.41 -5.51
N GLY A 328 -4.01 13.79 -5.39
CA GLY A 328 -3.25 13.74 -4.14
C GLY A 328 -1.75 13.59 -4.36
N PHE A 329 -1.32 12.47 -4.95
CA PHE A 329 0.10 12.22 -5.25
C PHE A 329 0.52 12.94 -6.54
N VAL A 330 1.61 13.72 -6.48
CA VAL A 330 2.24 14.39 -7.63
C VAL A 330 3.38 13.51 -8.14
N GLN A 331 3.19 12.82 -9.26
CA GLN A 331 4.25 12.07 -9.93
C GLN A 331 5.21 13.03 -10.65
N THR A 332 6.51 12.78 -10.53
CA THR A 332 7.60 13.61 -11.11
C THR A 332 8.41 12.90 -12.19
N ASN A 333 8.35 11.56 -12.24
CA ASN A 333 9.22 10.74 -13.09
C ASN A 333 8.50 10.18 -14.33
N ASN A 334 9.24 10.07 -15.44
CA ASN A 334 8.76 9.65 -16.75
C ASN A 334 9.00 8.15 -17.10
N ARG A 335 9.52 7.37 -16.16
CA ARG A 335 9.94 5.95 -16.31
C ARG A 335 9.15 4.96 -15.46
N ILE A 336 8.56 5.38 -14.34
CA ILE A 336 7.79 4.52 -13.43
C ILE A 336 6.29 4.82 -13.57
N ALA A 337 5.51 3.83 -13.99
CA ALA A 337 4.05 3.89 -14.03
C ALA A 337 3.47 3.26 -12.77
N ILE A 338 2.84 4.05 -11.90
CA ILE A 338 2.17 3.49 -10.70
C ILE A 338 0.95 2.66 -11.14
N GLY A 339 0.86 1.42 -10.67
CA GLY A 339 -0.14 0.44 -11.07
C GLY A 339 0.23 -0.44 -12.26
N ALA A 340 1.43 -0.33 -12.84
CA ALA A 340 1.93 -1.29 -13.84
C ALA A 340 2.50 -2.56 -13.21
N ALA A 341 2.52 -3.67 -13.96
CA ALA A 341 3.04 -4.95 -13.49
C ALA A 341 4.56 -4.94 -13.28
N ILE A 342 5.01 -5.50 -12.16
CA ILE A 342 6.43 -5.70 -11.85
C ILE A 342 6.95 -6.94 -12.57
N SER A 343 8.14 -6.84 -13.14
CA SER A 343 8.86 -7.94 -13.78
C SER A 343 10.36 -7.70 -13.69
N PRO A 344 11.20 -8.73 -13.44
CA PRO A 344 10.85 -10.12 -13.12
C PRO A 344 10.26 -10.29 -11.70
N THR A 345 9.89 -11.51 -11.33
CA THR A 345 9.37 -11.87 -10.00
C THR A 345 10.13 -13.08 -9.43
N SER A 346 10.15 -13.18 -8.10
CA SER A 346 10.87 -14.23 -7.37
C SER A 346 10.23 -15.61 -7.57
N ALA A 347 11.07 -16.65 -7.62
CA ALA A 347 10.66 -18.03 -7.84
C ALA A 347 11.19 -18.98 -6.76
N LEU A 348 10.42 -20.02 -6.43
CA LEU A 348 10.76 -21.01 -5.41
C LEU A 348 12.07 -21.74 -5.75
N ASN A 349 13.05 -21.67 -4.86
CA ASN A 349 14.45 -22.12 -5.02
C ASN A 349 15.22 -21.48 -6.20
N GLY A 350 14.63 -20.53 -6.93
CA GLY A 350 15.18 -19.92 -8.15
C GLY A 350 15.73 -18.51 -7.94
N GLY A 351 15.55 -17.66 -8.96
CA GLY A 351 15.86 -16.24 -8.89
C GLY A 351 15.06 -15.54 -7.79
N GLN A 352 15.66 -14.52 -7.19
CA GLN A 352 15.06 -13.70 -6.13
C GLN A 352 15.24 -12.24 -6.54
N PHE A 353 14.13 -11.51 -6.56
CA PHE A 353 14.06 -10.13 -7.02
C PHE A 353 13.27 -9.33 -5.99
N ASP A 354 13.88 -8.26 -5.50
CA ASP A 354 13.28 -7.28 -4.61
C ASP A 354 13.29 -5.88 -5.21
N ILE A 355 12.35 -5.06 -4.74
CA ILE A 355 12.36 -3.61 -4.98
C ILE A 355 12.83 -2.91 -3.72
N ASP A 356 13.73 -1.95 -3.87
CA ASP A 356 14.00 -0.96 -2.82
C ASP A 356 12.87 0.08 -2.81
N LEU A 357 12.39 0.43 -1.62
CA LEU A 357 11.53 1.58 -1.41
C LEU A 357 12.11 2.48 -0.33
N LEU A 358 12.02 3.79 -0.55
CA LEU A 358 12.26 4.83 0.44
C LEU A 358 11.08 5.81 0.39
N VAL A 359 10.42 5.98 1.54
CA VAL A 359 9.41 7.03 1.76
C VAL A 359 9.95 7.96 2.85
N TRP A 360 10.06 9.26 2.58
CA TRP A 360 10.58 10.22 3.57
C TRP A 360 10.03 11.62 3.40
N LYS A 361 10.05 12.38 4.48
CA LYS A 361 9.61 13.77 4.54
C LYS A 361 10.78 14.69 4.20
N ASP A 362 10.67 15.42 3.09
CA ASP A 362 11.65 16.42 2.68
C ASP A 362 11.76 17.53 3.74
N PRO A 363 12.95 17.79 4.32
CA PRO A 363 13.12 18.83 5.34
C PRO A 363 12.91 20.25 4.80
N LYS A 364 12.98 20.47 3.47
CA LYS A 364 12.86 21.80 2.85
C LYS A 364 11.41 22.25 2.67
N HIS A 365 10.51 21.38 2.19
CA HIS A 365 9.10 21.72 1.93
C HIS A 365 8.10 20.84 2.71
N GLY A 366 8.56 19.92 3.55
CA GLY A 366 7.73 19.02 4.36
C GLY A 366 6.96 17.96 3.56
N HIS A 367 7.20 17.84 2.25
CA HIS A 367 6.48 16.91 1.37
C HIS A 367 6.99 15.49 1.56
N TRP A 368 6.11 14.49 1.54
CA TRP A 368 6.51 13.09 1.62
C TRP A 368 6.86 12.58 0.23
N TRP A 369 8.14 12.30 -0.02
CA TRP A 369 8.63 11.76 -1.28
C TRP A 369 8.66 10.24 -1.27
N LEU A 370 8.48 9.66 -2.47
CA LEU A 370 8.57 8.24 -2.76
C LEU A 370 9.68 7.99 -3.78
N GLU A 371 10.59 7.09 -3.45
CA GLU A 371 11.61 6.57 -4.35
C GLU A 371 11.46 5.05 -4.52
N LEU A 372 11.68 4.58 -5.75
CA LEU A 372 11.69 3.17 -6.14
C LEU A 372 13.07 2.78 -6.68
N GLY A 373 13.59 1.63 -6.24
CA GLY A 373 14.88 1.10 -6.69
C GLY A 373 16.05 2.02 -6.38
N SER A 374 17.10 1.94 -7.21
CA SER A 374 18.32 2.74 -7.05
C SER A 374 18.17 4.17 -7.59
N GLY A 375 17.40 5.00 -6.87
CA GLY A 375 17.38 6.46 -7.06
C GLY A 375 16.24 7.03 -7.92
N LEU A 376 15.22 6.25 -8.29
CA LEU A 376 14.10 6.74 -9.12
C LEU A 376 13.03 7.41 -8.26
N LEU A 377 13.15 8.73 -8.08
CA LEU A 377 12.16 9.60 -7.43
C LEU A 377 10.81 9.53 -8.17
N VAL A 378 9.85 8.73 -7.68
CA VAL A 378 8.56 8.53 -8.33
C VAL A 378 7.74 9.83 -8.29
N GLY A 379 7.69 10.47 -7.12
CA GLY A 379 6.87 11.66 -6.86
C GLY A 379 6.69 11.90 -5.36
N TYR A 380 5.68 12.70 -4.99
CA TYR A 380 5.43 13.06 -3.60
C TYR A 380 3.95 13.26 -3.24
N TRP A 381 3.63 13.10 -1.96
CA TRP A 381 2.40 13.59 -1.33
C TRP A 381 2.67 14.95 -0.66
N PRO A 382 1.98 16.03 -1.07
CA PRO A 382 2.09 17.33 -0.40
C PRO A 382 1.66 17.29 1.08
N SER A 383 2.41 17.96 1.94
CA SER A 383 2.18 17.94 3.40
C SER A 383 0.76 18.35 3.84
N PHE A 384 0.10 19.24 3.09
CA PHE A 384 -1.23 19.78 3.47
C PHE A 384 -2.38 18.77 3.29
N LEU A 385 -2.14 17.62 2.67
CA LEU A 385 -3.13 16.53 2.55
C LEU A 385 -3.41 15.90 3.92
N PHE A 386 -2.46 16.01 4.85
CA PHE A 386 -2.44 15.32 6.12
C PHE A 386 -2.75 16.26 7.28
N SER A 387 -3.24 15.69 8.38
CA SER A 387 -3.28 16.33 9.69
C SER A 387 -2.03 15.94 10.47
N HIS A 388 -1.91 14.67 10.85
CA HIS A 388 -0.83 14.16 11.70
C HIS A 388 0.48 13.96 10.94
N LEU A 389 0.42 13.39 9.72
CA LEU A 389 1.62 13.25 8.87
C LEU A 389 2.14 14.60 8.35
N ALA A 390 1.43 15.72 8.56
CA ALA A 390 1.99 17.04 8.28
C ALA A 390 3.14 17.41 9.23
N GLU A 391 3.20 16.81 10.42
CA GLU A 391 4.31 16.95 11.37
C GLU A 391 5.30 15.79 11.23
N HIS A 392 4.91 14.58 11.63
CA HIS A 392 5.72 13.36 11.57
C HIS A 392 4.84 12.10 11.65
N ALA A 393 5.44 10.93 11.39
CA ALA A 393 4.84 9.64 11.70
C ALA A 393 5.09 9.26 13.18
N ASN A 394 4.16 8.51 13.79
CA ASN A 394 4.31 7.94 15.14
C ASN A 394 4.49 6.41 15.11
N MET A 395 4.29 5.80 13.93
CA MET A 395 4.40 4.38 13.68
C MET A 395 4.86 4.12 12.25
N VAL A 396 5.69 3.10 12.07
CA VAL A 396 6.05 2.54 10.76
C VAL A 396 5.79 1.03 10.79
N GLN A 397 5.23 0.50 9.71
CA GLN A 397 5.06 -0.94 9.51
C GLN A 397 5.66 -1.39 8.17
N PHE A 398 6.07 -2.65 8.13
CA PHE A 398 6.62 -3.36 6.99
C PHE A 398 6.01 -4.76 6.99
N GLY A 399 5.63 -5.33 5.84
CA GLY A 399 5.16 -6.72 5.79
C GLY A 399 4.04 -6.97 4.79
N GLY A 400 3.27 -8.02 5.04
CA GLY A 400 2.18 -8.47 4.17
C GLY A 400 0.79 -8.32 4.79
N GLU A 401 -0.18 -8.11 3.91
CA GLU A 401 -1.62 -8.05 4.20
C GLU A 401 -2.33 -8.86 3.10
N ILE A 402 -3.36 -9.62 3.49
CA ILE A 402 -4.28 -10.31 2.56
C ILE A 402 -5.71 -10.02 2.95
N VAL A 403 -6.64 -10.27 2.02
CA VAL A 403 -8.06 -10.42 2.34
C VAL A 403 -8.46 -11.89 2.24
N ASN A 404 -9.08 -12.40 3.29
CA ASN A 404 -9.72 -13.71 3.39
C ASN A 404 -11.24 -13.49 3.39
N ALA A 405 -11.86 -13.59 2.21
CA ALA A 405 -13.29 -13.33 2.02
C ALA A 405 -14.18 -14.52 2.43
N GLN A 406 -13.58 -15.65 2.83
CA GLN A 406 -14.25 -16.89 3.27
C GLN A 406 -15.42 -17.34 2.39
N THR A 407 -15.29 -17.18 1.06
CA THR A 407 -16.38 -17.32 0.07
C THR A 407 -17.02 -18.70 0.00
N SER A 408 -16.46 -19.69 0.70
CA SER A 408 -16.94 -21.06 0.77
C SER A 408 -17.15 -21.55 2.21
N GLY A 409 -17.20 -20.64 3.19
CA GLY A 409 -17.44 -20.96 4.62
C GLY A 409 -16.22 -21.48 5.38
N PHE A 410 -15.02 -21.28 4.83
CA PHE A 410 -13.72 -21.66 5.41
C PHE A 410 -12.63 -20.68 4.97
N HIS A 411 -11.45 -20.71 5.59
CA HIS A 411 -10.34 -19.81 5.23
C HIS A 411 -9.91 -20.05 3.77
N THR A 412 -9.74 -18.99 2.97
CA THR A 412 -9.37 -19.15 1.55
C THR A 412 -7.91 -19.55 1.36
N SER A 413 -7.58 -20.15 0.22
CA SER A 413 -6.21 -20.60 -0.11
C SER A 413 -5.35 -19.45 -0.67
N THR A 414 -5.59 -18.23 -0.19
CA THR A 414 -4.94 -17.00 -0.66
C THR A 414 -3.57 -16.86 -0.01
N GLN A 415 -2.55 -16.73 -0.85
CA GLN A 415 -1.15 -16.76 -0.40
C GLN A 415 -0.68 -15.38 0.03
N MET A 416 0.04 -15.27 1.15
CA MET A 416 0.74 -14.04 1.53
C MET A 416 2.21 -14.14 1.13
N GLY A 417 2.74 -13.08 0.50
CA GLY A 417 4.12 -13.05 0.01
C GLY A 417 4.37 -14.12 -1.06
N SER A 418 5.17 -15.13 -0.73
CA SER A 418 5.47 -16.27 -1.62
C SER A 418 4.51 -17.46 -1.47
N GLY A 419 3.63 -17.44 -0.46
CA GLY A 419 2.82 -18.59 -0.10
C GLY A 419 3.51 -19.63 0.80
N HIS A 420 4.78 -19.41 1.17
CA HIS A 420 5.56 -20.26 2.07
C HIS A 420 5.69 -19.62 3.46
N PHE A 421 5.90 -20.43 4.50
CA PHE A 421 6.05 -19.94 5.87
C PHE A 421 7.45 -19.34 6.11
N ALA A 422 7.55 -18.35 7.00
CA ALA A 422 8.77 -17.59 7.28
C ALA A 422 9.99 -18.46 7.63
N GLY A 423 9.77 -19.54 8.39
CA GLY A 423 10.81 -20.51 8.77
C GLY A 423 11.41 -21.31 7.61
N GLU A 424 10.85 -21.21 6.39
CA GLU A 424 11.45 -21.79 5.18
C GLU A 424 12.59 -20.94 4.60
N GLY A 425 12.69 -19.67 4.98
CA GLY A 425 13.83 -18.80 4.71
C GLY A 425 14.05 -18.39 3.24
N PHE A 426 15.27 -17.95 2.93
CA PHE A 426 15.64 -17.41 1.62
C PHE A 426 15.37 -18.38 0.46
N ARG A 427 14.95 -17.83 -0.69
CA ARG A 427 14.45 -18.57 -1.87
C ARG A 427 13.14 -19.34 -1.68
N LYS A 428 12.49 -19.25 -0.51
CA LYS A 428 11.19 -19.89 -0.25
C LYS A 428 10.18 -18.91 0.33
N ALA A 429 10.46 -18.33 1.49
CA ALA A 429 9.64 -17.29 2.10
C ALA A 429 9.83 -15.94 1.40
N SER A 430 8.81 -15.07 1.47
CA SER A 430 8.98 -13.66 1.13
C SER A 430 9.77 -12.95 2.23
N TYR A 431 10.43 -11.84 1.92
CA TYR A 431 11.24 -11.11 2.88
C TYR A 431 11.16 -9.58 2.73
N PHE A 432 11.43 -8.91 3.84
CA PHE A 432 11.97 -7.55 3.87
C PHE A 432 13.40 -7.62 4.42
N ARG A 433 14.32 -6.86 3.82
CA ARG A 433 15.70 -6.69 4.29
C ARG A 433 16.10 -5.21 4.20
N ASN A 434 17.27 -4.88 4.74
CA ASN A 434 17.80 -3.53 4.77
C ASN A 434 16.84 -2.51 5.41
N LEU A 435 16.06 -2.94 6.42
CA LEU A 435 15.11 -2.05 7.09
C LEU A 435 15.87 -0.93 7.80
N GLN A 436 15.45 0.31 7.50
CA GLN A 436 15.95 1.55 8.08
C GLN A 436 14.77 2.52 8.27
N LEU A 437 14.94 3.47 9.19
CA LEU A 437 14.00 4.58 9.41
C LEU A 437 14.71 5.91 9.06
N VAL A 438 13.95 6.96 8.79
CA VAL A 438 14.48 8.34 8.70
C VAL A 438 14.07 9.11 9.94
N ASP A 439 15.01 9.81 10.56
CA ASP A 439 14.81 10.60 11.78
C ASP A 439 14.66 12.11 11.50
N TRP A 440 14.51 12.90 12.57
CA TRP A 440 14.27 14.35 12.53
C TRP A 440 15.39 15.15 11.85
N ASP A 441 16.60 14.60 11.84
CA ASP A 441 17.82 15.20 11.29
C ASP A 441 17.97 14.87 9.78
N ASN A 442 17.06 14.06 9.22
CA ASN A 442 17.10 13.49 7.88
C ASN A 442 18.28 12.51 7.70
N SER A 443 18.53 11.61 8.65
CA SER A 443 19.48 10.49 8.54
C SER A 443 18.78 9.13 8.46
N LEU A 444 19.37 8.17 7.74
CA LEU A 444 18.97 6.77 7.80
C LEU A 444 19.51 6.08 9.05
N ILE A 445 18.64 5.79 10.01
CA ILE A 445 18.95 5.07 11.25
C ILE A 445 18.53 3.59 11.18
N PRO A 446 19.23 2.68 11.86
CA PRO A 446 18.81 1.29 11.98
C PRO A 446 17.60 1.16 12.92
N LEU A 447 16.75 0.15 12.69
CA LEU A 447 15.69 -0.18 13.64
C LEU A 447 16.30 -0.74 14.93
N SER A 448 15.90 -0.17 16.07
CA SER A 448 16.31 -0.56 17.42
C SER A 448 15.30 -1.49 18.12
N ASN A 449 14.00 -1.34 17.80
CA ASN A 449 12.89 -1.98 18.51
C ASN A 449 11.84 -2.59 17.56
N LEU A 450 12.29 -3.32 16.52
CA LEU A 450 11.40 -4.01 15.58
C LEU A 450 10.58 -5.09 16.31
N ARG A 451 9.25 -4.88 16.40
CA ARG A 451 8.29 -5.88 16.89
C ARG A 451 7.70 -6.63 15.72
N LEU A 452 7.36 -7.91 15.91
CA LEU A 452 6.77 -8.75 14.87
C LEU A 452 5.38 -9.23 15.32
N LEU A 453 4.42 -9.25 14.39
CA LEU A 453 3.06 -9.72 14.61
C LEU A 453 2.59 -10.51 13.37
N ALA A 454 1.92 -11.63 13.60
CA ALA A 454 1.04 -12.25 12.61
C ALA A 454 -0.30 -12.53 13.29
N ASP A 455 -1.39 -12.02 12.73
CA ASP A 455 -2.72 -12.12 13.37
C ASP A 455 -3.22 -13.56 13.39
N HIS A 456 -2.93 -14.30 12.32
CA HIS A 456 -3.34 -15.69 12.11
C HIS A 456 -2.09 -16.58 11.92
N PRO A 457 -1.32 -16.86 13.00
CA PRO A 457 0.02 -17.49 12.93
C PRO A 457 0.05 -18.90 12.31
N ASN A 458 -1.10 -19.58 12.22
CA ASN A 458 -1.25 -20.87 11.56
C ASN A 458 -1.46 -20.77 10.04
N CYS A 459 -1.90 -19.61 9.55
CA CYS A 459 -2.24 -19.33 8.15
C CYS A 459 -1.08 -18.59 7.46
N TYR A 460 -0.50 -17.62 8.19
CA TYR A 460 0.62 -16.77 7.79
C TYR A 460 1.57 -16.58 8.98
N SER A 461 2.86 -16.39 8.70
CA SER A 461 3.90 -16.34 9.73
C SER A 461 4.91 -15.23 9.45
N ILE A 462 5.67 -14.83 10.48
CA ILE A 462 6.76 -13.87 10.38
C ILE A 462 7.91 -14.27 11.31
N GLN A 463 9.16 -14.11 10.87
CA GLN A 463 10.35 -14.38 11.67
C GLN A 463 11.49 -13.43 11.28
N GLY A 464 11.95 -12.63 12.25
CA GLY A 464 12.99 -11.63 12.06
C GLY A 464 14.41 -12.08 12.42
N GLY A 465 15.37 -11.26 12.04
CA GLY A 465 16.77 -11.39 12.40
C GLY A 465 17.57 -10.13 12.08
N VAL A 466 18.85 -10.13 12.48
CA VAL A 466 19.81 -9.06 12.17
C VAL A 466 21.12 -9.69 11.72
N ASN A 467 21.68 -9.25 10.59
CA ASN A 467 23.03 -9.63 10.16
C ASN A 467 23.69 -8.55 9.28
N ALA A 468 25.00 -8.63 9.09
CA ALA A 468 25.79 -7.60 8.39
C ALA A 468 25.50 -7.46 6.87
N VAL A 469 24.79 -8.41 6.26
CA VAL A 469 24.51 -8.44 4.80
C VAL A 469 23.07 -8.03 4.49
N TRP A 470 22.14 -8.27 5.42
CA TRP A 470 20.70 -7.97 5.27
C TRP A 470 20.23 -6.85 6.22
N GLY A 471 21.10 -6.31 7.08
CA GLY A 471 20.74 -5.35 8.11
C GLY A 471 19.74 -5.95 9.12
N ASN A 472 18.77 -5.14 9.54
CA ASN A 472 17.51 -5.66 10.08
C ASN A 472 16.70 -6.29 8.93
N TYR A 473 16.15 -7.48 9.16
CA TYR A 473 15.35 -8.20 8.16
C TYR A 473 14.28 -9.11 8.81
N PHE A 474 13.31 -9.55 8.02
CA PHE A 474 12.44 -10.67 8.37
C PHE A 474 11.98 -11.46 7.14
N TYR A 475 11.71 -12.75 7.34
CA TYR A 475 10.91 -13.57 6.45
C TYR A 475 9.44 -13.50 6.87
N TYR A 476 8.52 -13.52 5.92
CA TYR A 476 7.09 -13.56 6.16
C TYR A 476 6.35 -14.32 5.05
N GLY A 477 5.12 -14.75 5.37
CA GLY A 477 4.20 -15.37 4.42
C GLY A 477 3.55 -16.65 4.94
N GLY A 478 2.74 -17.25 4.07
CA GLY A 478 2.08 -18.53 4.30
C GLY A 478 1.03 -18.83 3.23
N PRO A 479 0.53 -20.08 3.18
CA PRO A 479 -0.36 -20.55 2.11
C PRO A 479 -1.82 -20.10 2.28
N GLY A 480 -2.15 -19.45 3.40
CA GLY A 480 -3.52 -19.35 3.88
C GLY A 480 -3.98 -20.73 4.35
N ARG A 481 -5.06 -21.23 3.74
CA ARG A 481 -5.68 -22.52 4.09
C ARG A 481 -4.67 -23.69 4.13
N ASN A 482 -4.60 -24.38 5.26
CA ASN A 482 -3.80 -25.58 5.48
C ASN A 482 -4.31 -26.40 6.69
N VAL A 483 -3.69 -27.52 7.04
CA VAL A 483 -4.15 -28.40 8.14
C VAL A 483 -4.20 -27.75 9.53
N ARG A 484 -3.54 -26.60 9.75
CA ARG A 484 -3.63 -25.79 10.98
C ARG A 484 -4.51 -24.54 10.83
N CYS A 485 -5.02 -24.29 9.62
CA CYS A 485 -5.82 -23.12 9.22
C CYS A 485 -6.92 -23.59 8.24
N PRO A 486 -8.02 -24.18 8.75
CA PRO A 486 -8.93 -25.03 7.95
C PRO A 486 -9.98 -24.30 7.10
#